data_AF-W2T061-F1
#
_entry.id   AF-W2T061-F1
#
_cell.length_a   1.000
_cell.length_b   1.000
_cell.length_c   1.000
_cell.angle_alpha   90.00
_cell.angle_beta   90.00
_cell.angle_gamma   90.00
#
_symmetry.space_group_name_H-M   'P 1'
#
loop_
_entity.id
_entity.type
_entity.pdbx_description
1 polymer ?
#
loop_
_entity_poly.entity_id
_entity_poly.type
_entity_poly.pdbx_seq_one_letter_code
_entity_poly.pdbx_strand_id
1 'polypeptide(L)'
;MYMHDYPESTCDDDEMSCPSTSLCLPPSSVCDGIVDCDTEEDEVNCEDCNRGARFCEVTKRCIPAGQLCDGIPQCPDKSDEQVG
;
A
#
# COMPACT_ATOMS: atom_id res chain seq x y z
N MET A 1 -4.46 34.34 -26.40
CA MET A 1 -3.46 33.28 -26.24
C MET A 1 -2.66 33.59 -24.99
N TYR A 2 -2.98 32.98 -23.86
CA TYR A 2 -2.09 32.98 -22.69
C TYR A 2 -2.22 31.61 -22.02
N MET A 3 -1.06 31.03 -21.77
CA MET A 3 -0.80 29.63 -21.45
C MET A 3 -1.63 29.13 -20.24
N HIS A 4 -2.33 28.01 -20.43
CA HIS A 4 -2.56 27.10 -19.30
C HIS A 4 -1.22 26.42 -19.03
N ASP A 5 -0.44 27.05 -18.17
CA ASP A 5 0.75 26.50 -17.55
C ASP A 5 0.33 25.38 -16.59
N TYR A 6 0.40 24.12 -17.02
CA TYR A 6 0.52 22.93 -16.16
C TYR A 6 1.24 21.87 -16.98
N PRO A 7 2.33 21.31 -16.45
CA PRO A 7 2.14 20.09 -15.68
C PRO A 7 2.97 20.14 -14.39
N GLU A 8 2.37 20.62 -13.31
CA GLU A 8 2.84 20.17 -12.00
C GLU A 8 2.37 18.72 -11.90
N SER A 9 3.32 17.79 -11.68
CA SER A 9 3.04 16.37 -11.44
C SER A 9 2.37 16.17 -10.09
N THR A 10 1.17 16.71 -9.93
CA THR A 10 0.35 16.57 -8.73
C THR A 10 -0.69 15.53 -9.07
N CYS A 11 -0.58 14.36 -8.45
CA CYS A 11 -1.65 13.38 -8.44
C CYS A 11 -3.00 14.05 -8.10
N ASP A 12 -4.12 13.42 -8.49
CA ASP A 12 -5.44 13.93 -8.11
C ASP A 12 -5.55 14.06 -6.56
N ASP A 13 -6.47 14.88 -6.07
CA ASP A 13 -6.61 15.16 -4.62
C ASP A 13 -6.83 13.86 -3.81
N ASP A 14 -7.43 12.85 -4.43
CA ASP A 14 -7.67 11.53 -3.85
C ASP A 14 -6.55 10.51 -4.14
N GLU A 15 -5.51 10.84 -4.90
CA GLU A 15 -4.43 9.91 -5.27
C GLU A 15 -3.17 10.10 -4.41
N MET A 16 -2.45 9.01 -4.18
CA MET A 16 -1.17 9.00 -3.47
C MET A 16 -0.01 8.99 -4.46
N SER A 17 0.96 9.87 -4.28
CA SER A 17 2.16 9.92 -5.10
C SER A 17 3.25 8.97 -4.56
N CYS A 18 3.72 8.03 -5.38
CA CYS A 18 4.89 7.22 -5.06
C CYS A 18 6.13 8.14 -4.92
N PRO A 19 6.77 8.26 -3.74
CA PRO A 19 7.83 9.23 -3.50
C PRO A 19 9.04 9.09 -4.43
N SER A 20 9.36 7.86 -4.81
CA SER A 20 10.50 7.52 -5.67
C SER A 20 10.23 7.74 -7.16
N THR A 21 8.98 7.92 -7.58
CA THR A 21 8.58 8.02 -8.98
C THR A 21 7.58 9.16 -9.20
N SER A 22 6.98 9.23 -10.40
CA SER A 22 5.84 10.12 -10.68
C SER A 22 4.55 9.32 -10.85
N LEU A 23 4.49 8.11 -10.27
CA LEU A 23 3.32 7.26 -10.27
C LEU A 23 2.32 7.75 -9.22
N CYS A 24 1.05 7.82 -9.61
CA CYS A 24 -0.07 8.12 -8.73
C CYS A 24 -0.90 6.87 -8.55
N LEU A 25 -1.19 6.52 -7.31
CA LEU A 25 -1.97 5.35 -6.93
C LEU A 25 -3.33 5.78 -6.36
N PRO A 26 -4.42 5.11 -6.73
CA PRO A 26 -5.71 5.34 -6.09
C PRO A 26 -5.66 4.85 -4.62
N PRO A 27 -6.53 5.37 -3.72
CA PRO A 27 -6.57 4.96 -2.32
C PRO A 27 -6.73 3.46 -2.12
N SER A 28 -7.39 2.78 -3.06
CA SER A 28 -7.60 1.33 -3.01
C SER A 28 -6.36 0.48 -3.27
N SER A 29 -5.28 1.12 -3.77
CA SER A 29 -3.96 0.54 -4.03
C SER A 29 -2.95 0.97 -2.97
N VAL A 30 -3.37 1.72 -1.94
CA VAL A 30 -2.52 2.06 -0.81
C VAL A 30 -2.84 1.09 0.31
N CYS A 31 -1.81 0.46 0.87
CA CYS A 31 -1.92 -0.48 1.97
C CYS A 31 -2.84 -1.68 1.63
N ASP A 32 -2.81 -2.17 0.39
CA ASP A 32 -3.67 -3.25 -0.09
C ASP A 32 -2.96 -4.62 -0.09
N GLY A 33 -1.71 -4.66 0.39
CA GLY A 33 -0.85 -5.83 0.44
C GLY A 33 -0.06 -6.07 -0.85
N ILE A 34 -0.14 -5.18 -1.83
CA ILE A 34 0.55 -5.27 -3.12
C ILE A 34 1.49 -4.08 -3.25
N VAL A 35 2.75 -4.33 -3.59
CA VAL A 35 3.69 -3.25 -3.92
C VAL A 35 3.37 -2.76 -5.34
N ASP A 36 2.59 -1.70 -5.43
CA ASP A 36 2.21 -1.00 -6.65
C ASP A 36 3.21 0.14 -7.00
N CYS A 37 3.91 0.70 -6.00
CA CYS A 37 5.06 1.58 -6.24
C CYS A 37 6.30 0.79 -6.72
N ASP A 38 7.30 1.47 -7.31
CA ASP A 38 8.58 0.84 -7.69
C ASP A 38 9.33 0.26 -6.47
N THR A 39 9.04 0.80 -5.27
CA THR A 39 9.47 0.27 -3.98
C THR A 39 8.25 0.13 -3.06
N GLU A 40 8.40 -0.44 -1.86
CA GLU A 40 7.27 -0.77 -0.97
C GLU A 40 6.61 0.44 -0.26
N GLU A 41 6.75 1.66 -0.79
CA GLU A 41 6.33 2.91 -0.16
C GLU A 41 4.81 2.97 0.12
N ASP A 42 4.01 2.37 -0.76
CA ASP A 42 2.57 2.23 -0.67
C ASP A 42 2.10 1.20 0.38
N GLU A 43 3.00 0.33 0.81
CA GLU A 43 2.72 -0.81 1.70
C GLU A 43 3.40 -0.69 3.09
N VAL A 44 3.99 0.47 3.38
CA VAL A 44 4.64 0.78 4.66
C VAL A 44 3.94 1.91 5.40
N ASN A 45 4.07 1.89 6.73
CA ASN A 45 3.48 2.90 7.61
C ASN A 45 1.95 3.02 7.47
N CYS A 46 1.29 1.90 7.16
CA CYS A 46 -0.15 1.79 7.10
C CYS A 46 -0.76 1.89 8.50
N GLU A 47 -1.89 2.59 8.63
CA GLU A 47 -2.71 2.58 9.86
C GLU A 47 -3.78 1.47 9.82
N ASP A 48 -4.27 1.16 8.62
CA ASP A 48 -5.23 0.10 8.33
C ASP A 48 -4.94 -0.49 6.93
N CYS A 49 -5.46 -1.68 6.63
CA CYS A 49 -5.21 -2.35 5.35
C CYS A 49 -6.47 -2.49 4.50
N ASN A 50 -6.32 -2.31 3.19
CA ASN A 50 -7.36 -2.44 2.20
C ASN A 50 -7.43 -3.86 1.61
N ARG A 51 -8.48 -4.11 0.79
CA ARG A 51 -8.67 -5.36 0.02
C ARG A 51 -8.58 -6.68 0.79
N GLY A 52 -8.86 -6.64 2.10
CA GLY A 52 -8.80 -7.83 2.95
C GLY A 52 -7.38 -8.29 3.27
N ALA A 53 -6.38 -7.43 3.03
CA ALA A 53 -5.04 -7.62 3.56
C ALA A 53 -5.06 -7.52 5.10
N ARG A 54 -4.09 -8.19 5.73
CA ARG A 54 -3.96 -8.23 7.20
C ARG A 54 -2.88 -7.27 7.64
N PHE A 55 -3.22 -6.42 8.60
CA PHE A 55 -2.24 -5.51 9.18
C PHE A 55 -1.27 -6.24 10.11
N CYS A 56 0.01 -6.06 9.84
CA CYS A 56 1.10 -6.57 10.63
C CYS A 56 1.58 -5.50 11.62
N GLU A 57 1.14 -5.55 12.87
CA GLU A 57 1.39 -4.45 13.83
C GLU A 57 2.88 -4.19 14.07
N VAL A 58 3.70 -5.26 14.09
CA VAL A 58 5.12 -5.18 14.38
C VAL A 58 5.90 -4.50 13.25
N THR A 59 5.56 -4.78 11.99
CA THR A 59 6.26 -4.22 10.82
C THR A 59 5.56 -3.01 10.23
N LYS A 60 4.32 -2.73 10.63
CA LYS A 60 3.45 -1.68 10.06
C LYS A 60 3.23 -1.86 8.55
N ARG A 61 3.06 -3.11 8.12
CA ARG A 61 2.86 -3.52 6.73
C ARG A 61 1.56 -4.28 6.54
N CYS A 62 1.04 -4.29 5.32
CA CYS A 62 -0.13 -5.09 4.95
C CYS A 62 0.31 -6.39 4.27
N ILE A 63 -0.20 -7.51 4.79
CA ILE A 63 0.02 -8.84 4.20
C ILE A 63 -1.15 -9.16 3.28
N PRO A 64 -0.93 -9.45 1.99
CA PRO A 64 -2.00 -9.66 1.03
C PRO A 64 -2.88 -10.85 1.43
N ALA A 65 -4.17 -10.77 1.09
CA ALA A 65 -5.16 -11.78 1.46
C ALA A 65 -4.79 -13.21 1.05
N GLY A 66 -4.06 -13.37 -0.06
CA GLY A 66 -3.60 -14.67 -0.56
C GLY A 66 -2.48 -15.32 0.26
N GLN A 67 -1.84 -14.57 1.16
CA GLN A 67 -0.79 -15.05 2.08
C GLN A 67 -1.29 -15.22 3.50
N LEU A 68 -2.60 -15.05 3.74
CA LEU A 68 -3.17 -15.27 5.06
C LEU A 68 -3.47 -16.75 5.24
N CYS A 69 -2.99 -17.32 6.35
CA CYS A 69 -3.16 -18.73 6.68
C CYS A 69 -2.63 -19.65 5.58
N ASP A 70 -1.53 -19.28 4.92
CA ASP A 70 -0.92 -20.04 3.83
C ASP A 70 0.10 -21.08 4.33
N GLY A 71 0.33 -21.13 5.65
CA GLY A 71 1.31 -21.99 6.30
C GLY A 71 2.68 -21.34 6.47
N ILE A 72 2.86 -20.11 6.00
CA ILE A 72 4.13 -19.39 5.99
C ILE A 72 3.96 -18.09 6.80
N PRO A 73 4.73 -17.90 7.90
CA PRO A 73 4.60 -16.71 8.73
C PRO A 73 5.25 -15.50 8.07
N GLN A 74 4.43 -14.52 7.69
CA GLN A 74 4.85 -13.27 7.07
C GLN A 74 5.02 -12.18 8.11
N CYS A 75 4.22 -12.22 9.19
CA CYS A 75 4.43 -11.37 10.35
C CYS A 75 5.40 -11.99 11.36
N PRO A 76 6.25 -11.18 12.03
CA PRO A 76 7.11 -11.65 13.11
C PRO A 76 6.35 -12.33 14.26
N ASP A 77 5.15 -11.83 14.54
CA ASP A 77 4.23 -12.36 15.56
C ASP A 77 3.28 -13.45 15.00
N LYS A 78 3.35 -13.75 13.70
CA LYS A 78 2.54 -14.75 13.00
C LYS A 78 1.03 -14.48 13.03
N SER A 79 0.58 -13.23 13.19
CA SER A 79 -0.85 -12.88 13.17
C SER A 79 -1.54 -13.10 11.82
N ASP A 80 -0.77 -13.25 10.75
CA ASP A 80 -1.23 -13.65 9.44
C ASP A 80 -1.60 -15.15 9.36
N GLU A 81 -0.98 -15.97 10.21
CA GLU A 81 -1.18 -17.43 10.27
C GLU A 81 -2.20 -17.87 11.33
N GLN A 82 -2.71 -16.92 12.11
CA GLN A 82 -3.69 -17.19 13.15
C GLN A 82 -5.10 -17.12 12.56
N VAL A 83 -5.80 -18.26 12.57
CA VAL A 83 -7.23 -18.32 12.26
C VAL A 83 -8.00 -17.62 13.39
N GLY A 84 -8.61 -16.48 13.06
CA GLY A 84 -9.53 -15.75 13.95
C GLY A 84 -10.88 -16.43 14.08
#